data_AF-A0A0E3L8G7-F1
#
_entry.id   AF-A0A0E3L8G7-F1
#
_cell.length_a   1.000
_cell.length_b   1.000
_cell.length_c   1.000
_cell.angle_alpha   90.00
_cell.angle_beta   90.00
_cell.angle_gamma   90.00
#
_symmetry.space_group_name_H-M   'P 1'
#
loop_
_entity.id
_entity.type
_entity.pdbx_description
1 polymer ?
#
loop_
_entity_poly.entity_id
_entity_poly.type
_entity_poly.pdbx_seq_one_letter_code
_entity_poly.pdbx_strand_id
1 'polypeptide(L)'
;MKKDEILSKACFEEIKGAKVLRLKGKAYEMGYQHGYLLADKIDLMVNRTLLATAAYVAAQTGSDIDTAEELLWMGQKAAEPFLPQEFKEEMIGIADGVKDAGINISLEQIMLWNTNYDQWCIYCHPDYWKGDNQGDKKDKNQGDNQDDNQGENKSENPVVSKAGNNGASRQNISKPAGGGCSSFSAWGEWAGGDGKLIFGKNEDNFNMPEQLENRMLVVANPDDGIGHAFLTYPGMIGLDGGINADGLAMMTQLNSMQHESMKGCGIAIFTRLLLTHARTVEDAIGIFQEYPRCTGIAYHVVDARAKKAVVVETSSRKVCCRYPMQGIEALWQTNHSNCYPGWMGYSGYNMVADQVPVNQLKDISTIENWQDSLKEPYNFYVQAPSRFERYQQLIHKYFGNITVENAIKILSDCYDPYTRQTRDVFFPSWTNNILCTICALYPDFAYKAEEPVGQFKAHIANMWSMVAYPETGDFWLAINDFPAQYGGYEQFNLKELLERRYV
;
A
#
# COMPACT_ATOMS: atom_id res chain seq x y z
N MET A 1 2.44 -1.14 -35.36
CA MET A 1 2.74 -2.58 -35.22
C MET A 1 1.47 -3.35 -35.48
N LYS A 2 1.51 -4.58 -36.03
CA LYS A 2 0.27 -5.35 -36.19
C LYS A 2 -0.15 -5.91 -34.83
N LYS A 3 -1.45 -5.91 -34.52
CA LYS A 3 -2.03 -6.46 -33.27
C LYS A 3 -1.44 -7.82 -32.88
N ASP A 4 -1.35 -8.74 -33.85
CA ASP A 4 -0.83 -10.10 -33.62
C ASP A 4 0.64 -10.11 -33.16
N GLU A 5 1.44 -9.14 -33.62
CA GLU A 5 2.85 -9.00 -33.23
C GLU A 5 2.98 -8.53 -31.77
N ILE A 6 2.14 -7.58 -31.35
CA ILE A 6 2.08 -7.12 -29.95
C ILE A 6 1.65 -8.27 -29.04
N LEU A 7 0.59 -9.01 -29.41
CA LEU A 7 0.02 -10.07 -28.58
C LEU A 7 0.92 -11.33 -28.51
N SER A 8 1.74 -11.59 -29.53
CA SER A 8 2.66 -12.74 -29.54
C SER A 8 3.74 -12.71 -28.44
N LYS A 9 3.89 -11.57 -27.74
CA LYS A 9 4.85 -11.35 -26.66
C LYS A 9 4.21 -11.37 -25.27
N ALA A 10 2.97 -11.83 -25.14
CA ALA A 10 2.26 -11.87 -23.86
C ALA A 10 1.48 -13.17 -23.67
N CYS A 11 1.18 -13.49 -22.41
CA CYS A 11 0.40 -14.66 -22.03
C CYS A 11 -0.30 -14.41 -20.70
N PHE A 12 -1.49 -14.96 -20.52
CA PHE A 12 -2.18 -15.06 -19.24
C PHE A 12 -2.50 -16.53 -18.96
N GLU A 13 -1.88 -17.10 -17.93
CA GLU A 13 -1.97 -18.52 -17.60
C GLU A 13 -2.04 -18.72 -16.08
N GLU A 14 -2.56 -19.87 -15.64
CA GLU A 14 -2.51 -20.26 -14.23
C GLU A 14 -1.29 -21.16 -13.98
N ILE A 15 -0.44 -20.77 -13.03
CA ILE A 15 0.78 -21.50 -12.65
C ILE A 15 0.72 -21.74 -11.15
N LYS A 16 0.61 -23.01 -10.73
CA LYS A 16 0.56 -23.41 -9.31
C LYS A 16 -0.55 -22.67 -8.53
N GLY A 17 -1.72 -22.51 -9.15
CA GLY A 17 -2.87 -21.78 -8.59
C GLY A 17 -2.82 -20.26 -8.75
N ALA A 18 -1.65 -19.67 -8.99
CA ALA A 18 -1.53 -18.24 -9.22
C ALA A 18 -1.89 -17.87 -10.67
N LYS A 19 -2.72 -16.85 -10.85
CA LYS A 19 -2.99 -16.22 -12.16
C LYS A 19 -1.80 -15.35 -12.53
N VAL A 20 -1.11 -15.69 -13.62
CA VAL A 20 0.14 -15.04 -14.04
C VAL A 20 -0.04 -14.36 -15.39
N LEU A 21 0.10 -13.03 -15.40
CA LEU A 21 0.13 -12.21 -16.60
C LEU A 21 1.58 -11.89 -16.97
N ARG A 22 2.04 -12.34 -18.13
CA ARG A 22 3.39 -12.07 -18.64
C ARG A 22 3.32 -11.06 -19.78
N LEU A 23 4.04 -9.95 -19.65
CA LEU A 23 4.02 -8.81 -20.56
C LEU A 23 5.43 -8.50 -21.06
N LYS A 24 5.56 -8.01 -22.29
CA LYS A 24 6.87 -7.61 -22.85
C LYS A 24 6.76 -6.55 -23.95
N GLY A 25 7.68 -5.60 -23.91
CA GLY A 25 7.85 -4.59 -24.94
C GLY A 25 7.88 -3.18 -24.34
N LYS A 26 7.57 -2.19 -25.17
CA LYS A 26 7.37 -0.81 -24.73
C LYS A 26 6.13 -0.69 -23.84
N ALA A 27 6.06 0.39 -23.08
CA ALA A 27 4.97 0.65 -22.15
C ALA A 27 3.57 0.51 -22.80
N TYR A 28 3.34 1.15 -23.95
CA TYR A 28 2.09 0.99 -24.70
C TYR A 28 1.80 -0.47 -25.12
N GLU A 29 2.81 -1.23 -25.57
CA GLU A 29 2.61 -2.63 -25.98
C GLU A 29 2.23 -3.51 -24.79
N MET A 30 2.91 -3.37 -23.65
CA MET A 30 2.57 -4.08 -22.42
C MET A 30 1.17 -3.72 -21.94
N GLY A 31 0.81 -2.45 -22.02
CA GLY A 31 -0.54 -1.97 -21.74
C GLY A 31 -1.58 -2.63 -22.64
N TYR A 32 -1.35 -2.63 -23.95
CA TYR A 32 -2.24 -3.23 -24.94
C TYR A 32 -2.42 -4.74 -24.71
N GLN A 33 -1.32 -5.45 -24.43
CA GLN A 33 -1.34 -6.87 -24.06
C GLN A 33 -2.21 -7.12 -22.82
N HIS A 34 -2.00 -6.34 -21.76
CA HIS A 34 -2.77 -6.43 -20.53
C HIS A 34 -4.26 -6.18 -20.79
N GLY A 35 -4.59 -5.05 -21.44
CA GLY A 35 -5.95 -4.67 -21.75
C GLY A 35 -6.69 -5.72 -22.59
N TYR A 36 -6.04 -6.24 -23.62
CA TYR A 36 -6.64 -7.19 -24.55
C TYR A 36 -6.84 -8.57 -23.91
N LEU A 37 -5.84 -9.09 -23.20
CA LEU A 37 -5.89 -10.44 -22.61
C LEU A 37 -6.86 -10.53 -21.42
N LEU A 38 -7.08 -9.42 -20.72
CA LEU A 38 -7.87 -9.38 -19.47
C LEU A 38 -9.13 -8.51 -19.59
N ALA A 39 -9.62 -8.22 -20.79
CA ALA A 39 -10.71 -7.28 -21.01
C ALA A 39 -11.96 -7.60 -20.17
N ASP A 40 -12.35 -8.87 -20.07
CA ASP A 40 -13.48 -9.34 -19.24
C ASP A 40 -13.26 -9.07 -17.75
N LYS A 41 -12.03 -9.23 -17.26
CA LYS A 41 -11.70 -9.03 -15.85
C LYS A 41 -11.54 -7.56 -15.50
N ILE A 42 -11.02 -6.77 -16.44
CA ILE A 42 -10.95 -5.32 -16.31
C ILE A 42 -12.36 -4.72 -16.23
N ASP A 43 -13.30 -5.24 -17.04
CA ASP A 43 -14.71 -4.86 -16.93
C ASP A 43 -15.27 -5.13 -15.52
N LEU A 44 -15.00 -6.30 -14.95
CA LEU A 44 -15.41 -6.62 -13.58
C LEU A 44 -14.78 -5.67 -12.54
N MET A 45 -13.48 -5.38 -12.65
CA MET A 45 -12.81 -4.48 -11.71
C MET A 45 -13.41 -3.06 -11.77
N VAL A 46 -13.57 -2.52 -12.98
CA VAL A 46 -14.05 -1.14 -13.18
C VAL A 46 -15.54 -1.02 -12.87
N ASN A 47 -16.37 -1.97 -13.28
CA ASN A 47 -17.84 -1.86 -13.18
C ASN A 47 -18.44 -2.55 -11.95
N ARG A 48 -17.62 -3.18 -11.08
CA ARG A 48 -18.09 -3.76 -9.81
C ARG A 48 -17.21 -3.36 -8.63
N THR A 49 -15.91 -3.64 -8.69
CA THR A 49 -15.00 -3.36 -7.58
C THR A 49 -14.89 -1.86 -7.28
N LEU A 50 -14.86 -1.02 -8.32
CA LEU A 50 -14.80 0.43 -8.13
C LEU A 50 -16.09 1.00 -7.51
N LEU A 51 -17.26 0.45 -7.85
CA LEU A 51 -18.54 0.82 -7.20
C LEU A 51 -18.54 0.45 -5.72
N ALA A 52 -17.99 -0.72 -5.38
CA ALA A 52 -17.80 -1.12 -3.99
C ALA A 52 -16.81 -0.19 -3.24
N THR A 53 -15.80 0.32 -3.95
CA THR A 53 -14.87 1.32 -3.42
C THR A 53 -15.57 2.65 -3.14
N ALA A 54 -16.46 3.11 -4.02
CA ALA A 54 -17.28 4.29 -3.77
C ALA A 54 -18.16 4.12 -2.51
N ALA A 55 -18.74 2.93 -2.31
CA ALA A 55 -19.50 2.62 -1.09
C ALA A 55 -18.65 2.65 0.17
N TYR A 56 -17.41 2.18 0.10
CA TYR A 56 -16.44 2.33 1.19
C TYR A 56 -16.16 3.81 1.49
N VAL A 57 -15.84 4.61 0.46
CA VAL A 57 -15.54 6.04 0.61
C VAL A 57 -16.73 6.77 1.23
N ALA A 58 -17.95 6.53 0.74
CA ALA A 58 -19.18 7.10 1.29
C ALA A 58 -19.35 6.77 2.78
N ALA A 59 -19.09 5.51 3.18
CA ALA A 59 -19.17 5.10 4.57
C ALA A 59 -18.12 5.80 5.45
N GLN A 60 -16.91 6.01 4.95
CA GLN A 60 -15.85 6.69 5.71
C GLN A 60 -16.10 8.18 5.88
N THR A 61 -16.49 8.86 4.79
CA THR A 61 -16.76 10.30 4.75
C THR A 61 -18.10 10.66 5.37
N GLY A 62 -19.02 9.71 5.49
CA GLY A 62 -20.41 9.94 5.88
C GLY A 62 -21.23 10.65 4.79
N SER A 63 -20.82 10.52 3.52
CA SER A 63 -21.55 11.06 2.36
C SER A 63 -22.48 10.01 1.72
N ASP A 64 -23.25 10.44 0.72
CA ASP A 64 -23.90 9.52 -0.23
C ASP A 64 -22.89 8.98 -1.26
N ILE A 65 -23.35 8.02 -2.09
CA ILE A 65 -22.54 7.36 -3.11
C ILE A 65 -22.12 8.34 -4.21
N ASP A 66 -23.05 9.14 -4.73
CA ASP A 66 -22.77 10.14 -5.77
C ASP A 66 -21.63 11.08 -5.35
N THR A 67 -21.68 11.61 -4.12
CA THR A 67 -20.61 12.45 -3.57
C THR A 67 -19.29 11.69 -3.46
N ALA A 68 -19.33 10.42 -3.06
CA ALA A 68 -18.12 9.60 -2.97
C ALA A 68 -17.50 9.32 -4.34
N GLU A 69 -18.32 9.12 -5.38
CA GLU A 69 -17.84 9.00 -6.77
C GLU A 69 -17.24 10.30 -7.27
N GLU A 70 -17.86 11.45 -6.97
CA GLU A 70 -17.30 12.76 -7.31
C GLU A 70 -15.92 12.98 -6.66
N LEU A 71 -15.77 12.57 -5.40
CA LEU A 71 -14.49 12.58 -4.69
C LEU A 71 -13.46 11.65 -5.36
N LEU A 72 -13.89 10.48 -5.81
CA LEU A 72 -13.05 9.55 -6.57
C LEU A 72 -12.56 10.17 -7.89
N TRP A 73 -13.46 10.76 -8.68
CA TRP A 73 -13.07 11.44 -9.92
C TRP A 73 -12.23 12.69 -9.69
N MET A 74 -12.46 13.43 -8.59
CA MET A 74 -11.66 14.60 -8.23
C MET A 74 -10.21 14.21 -7.94
N GLY A 75 -9.98 13.12 -7.20
CA GLY A 75 -8.63 12.64 -6.91
C GLY A 75 -7.89 12.15 -8.15
N GLN A 76 -8.56 11.38 -9.02
CA GLN A 76 -7.96 10.98 -10.30
C GLN A 76 -7.51 12.18 -11.13
N LYS A 77 -8.38 13.19 -11.31
CA LYS A 77 -8.05 14.40 -12.08
C LYS A 77 -6.92 15.22 -11.46
N ALA A 78 -6.80 15.22 -10.14
CA ALA A 78 -5.70 15.89 -9.44
C ALA A 78 -4.35 15.19 -9.65
N ALA A 79 -4.36 13.86 -9.76
CA ALA A 79 -3.16 13.04 -9.95
C ALA A 79 -2.68 12.99 -11.40
N GLU A 80 -3.59 13.08 -12.38
CA GLU A 80 -3.27 12.93 -13.81
C GLU A 80 -2.07 13.77 -14.29
N PRO A 81 -1.91 15.07 -13.93
CA PRO A 81 -0.78 15.87 -14.40
C PRO A 81 0.59 15.38 -13.94
N PHE A 82 0.63 14.53 -12.91
CA PHE A 82 1.85 14.01 -12.30
C PHE A 82 2.22 12.61 -12.79
N LEU A 83 1.38 11.99 -13.63
CA LEU A 83 1.62 10.67 -14.17
C LEU A 83 2.84 10.68 -15.10
N PRO A 84 3.90 9.90 -14.82
CA PRO A 84 5.02 9.76 -15.74
C PRO A 84 4.55 9.25 -17.11
N GLN A 85 5.16 9.78 -18.18
CA GLN A 85 4.70 9.56 -19.55
C GLN A 85 4.65 8.07 -19.93
N GLU A 86 5.63 7.27 -19.51
CA GLU A 86 5.66 5.83 -19.76
C GLU A 86 4.43 5.10 -19.18
N PHE A 87 4.00 5.43 -17.97
CA PHE A 87 2.84 4.81 -17.34
C PHE A 87 1.53 5.33 -17.91
N LYS A 88 1.51 6.58 -18.38
CA LYS A 88 0.39 7.09 -19.19
C LYS A 88 0.24 6.28 -20.47
N GLU A 89 1.34 5.99 -21.16
CA GLU A 89 1.33 5.16 -22.38
C GLU A 89 0.88 3.72 -22.11
N GLU A 90 1.31 3.13 -20.99
CA GLU A 90 0.82 1.81 -20.56
C GLU A 90 -0.69 1.82 -20.30
N MET A 91 -1.23 2.83 -19.60
CA MET A 91 -2.68 2.95 -19.38
C MET A 91 -3.47 3.22 -20.66
N ILE A 92 -2.91 4.00 -21.60
CA ILE A 92 -3.48 4.18 -22.95
C ILE A 92 -3.53 2.83 -23.68
N GLY A 93 -2.44 2.06 -23.62
CA GLY A 93 -2.41 0.70 -24.14
C GLY A 93 -3.51 -0.18 -23.55
N ILE A 94 -3.70 -0.16 -22.23
CA ILE A 94 -4.76 -0.95 -21.56
C ILE A 94 -6.14 -0.59 -22.13
N ALA A 95 -6.47 0.70 -22.19
CA ALA A 95 -7.78 1.14 -22.71
C ALA A 95 -7.99 0.73 -24.17
N ASP A 96 -6.98 0.89 -25.02
CA ASP A 96 -7.03 0.46 -26.43
C ASP A 96 -7.17 -1.06 -26.57
N GLY A 97 -6.44 -1.83 -25.74
CA GLY A 97 -6.50 -3.29 -25.73
C GLY A 97 -7.89 -3.81 -25.31
N VAL A 98 -8.48 -3.23 -24.27
CA VAL A 98 -9.85 -3.57 -23.82
C VAL A 98 -10.86 -3.27 -24.92
N LYS A 99 -10.73 -2.10 -25.56
CA LYS A 99 -11.58 -1.68 -26.69
C LYS A 99 -11.49 -2.63 -27.88
N ASP A 100 -10.29 -3.03 -28.27
CA ASP A 100 -10.06 -3.96 -29.38
C ASP A 100 -10.53 -5.39 -29.06
N ALA A 101 -10.66 -5.75 -27.78
CA ALA A 101 -11.29 -6.98 -27.32
C ALA A 101 -12.83 -6.91 -27.28
N GLY A 102 -13.42 -5.74 -27.59
CA GLY A 102 -14.86 -5.55 -27.73
C GLY A 102 -15.56 -5.03 -26.46
N ILE A 103 -14.81 -4.56 -25.46
CA ILE A 103 -15.34 -4.00 -24.21
C ILE A 103 -15.02 -2.50 -24.17
N ASN A 104 -15.96 -1.68 -23.70
CA ASN A 104 -15.79 -0.23 -23.67
C ASN A 104 -15.44 0.28 -22.27
N ILE A 105 -14.15 0.43 -21.99
CA ILE A 105 -13.61 1.10 -20.80
C ILE A 105 -12.74 2.26 -21.27
N SER A 106 -12.99 3.46 -20.74
CA SER A 106 -12.24 4.66 -21.12
C SER A 106 -10.87 4.72 -20.44
N LEU A 107 -9.96 5.52 -21.01
CA LEU A 107 -8.66 5.80 -20.38
C LEU A 107 -8.83 6.40 -18.99
N GLU A 108 -9.78 7.31 -18.81
CA GLU A 108 -10.06 7.97 -17.53
C GLU A 108 -10.54 6.96 -16.48
N GLN A 109 -11.31 5.95 -16.87
CA GLN A 109 -11.71 4.86 -15.98
C GLN A 109 -10.51 3.98 -15.58
N ILE A 110 -9.59 3.69 -16.52
CA ILE A 110 -8.33 2.99 -16.21
C ILE A 110 -7.47 3.83 -15.26
N MET A 111 -7.36 5.14 -15.48
CA MET A 111 -6.63 6.04 -14.60
C MET A 111 -7.26 6.09 -13.20
N LEU A 112 -8.58 6.20 -13.11
CA LEU A 112 -9.29 6.17 -11.83
C LEU A 112 -9.06 4.85 -11.09
N TRP A 113 -9.12 3.74 -11.83
CA TRP A 113 -8.80 2.44 -11.28
C TRP A 113 -7.36 2.36 -10.77
N ASN A 114 -6.41 3.08 -11.38
CA ASN A 114 -5.02 3.10 -10.91
C ASN A 114 -4.74 4.08 -9.76
N THR A 115 -5.62 5.05 -9.51
CA THR A 115 -5.52 5.97 -8.35
C THR A 115 -6.39 5.56 -7.17
N ASN A 116 -7.29 4.58 -7.35
CA ASN A 116 -8.30 4.24 -6.35
C ASN A 116 -7.71 3.89 -4.98
N TYR A 117 -6.57 3.20 -4.93
CA TYR A 117 -5.92 2.81 -3.67
C TYR A 117 -5.27 3.97 -2.93
N ASP A 118 -4.81 5.01 -3.64
CA ASP A 118 -4.33 6.24 -2.99
C ASP A 118 -5.49 6.94 -2.28
N GLN A 119 -6.64 6.99 -2.95
CA GLN A 119 -7.85 7.61 -2.46
C GLN A 119 -8.45 6.80 -1.32
N TRP A 120 -8.41 5.48 -1.43
CA TRP A 120 -8.72 4.57 -0.33
C TRP A 120 -7.90 4.92 0.91
N CYS A 121 -6.57 4.99 0.77
CA CYS A 121 -5.66 5.30 1.87
C CYS A 121 -5.94 6.68 2.49
N ILE A 122 -6.21 7.68 1.66
CA ILE A 122 -6.62 9.01 2.12
C ILE A 122 -7.94 8.95 2.89
N TYR A 123 -8.95 8.26 2.35
CA TYR A 123 -10.30 8.23 2.92
C TYR A 123 -10.48 7.27 4.08
N CYS A 124 -9.48 6.42 4.40
CA CYS A 124 -9.35 5.85 5.75
C CYS A 124 -9.35 6.94 6.84
N HIS A 125 -8.88 8.16 6.51
CA HIS A 125 -8.86 9.32 7.40
C HIS A 125 -9.39 10.57 6.65
N PRO A 126 -10.70 10.64 6.41
CA PRO A 126 -11.32 11.54 5.43
C PRO A 126 -11.24 13.04 5.80
N ASP A 127 -10.80 13.38 7.01
CA ASP A 127 -10.71 14.75 7.48
C ASP A 127 -9.50 15.51 6.93
N TYR A 128 -8.49 14.80 6.38
CA TYR A 128 -7.19 15.38 6.02
C TYR A 128 -7.02 15.74 4.54
N TRP A 129 -7.95 15.30 3.68
CA TRP A 129 -8.01 15.73 2.29
C TRP A 129 -9.46 15.98 1.85
N LYS A 130 -9.75 17.21 1.38
CA LYS A 130 -11.08 17.64 0.90
C LYS A 130 -11.00 18.32 -0.48
N GLY A 131 -10.00 17.92 -1.26
CA GLY A 131 -9.60 18.57 -2.50
C GLY A 131 -8.47 19.59 -2.32
N ASP A 132 -7.61 19.69 -3.33
CA ASP A 132 -6.35 20.45 -3.24
C ASP A 132 -6.50 21.98 -3.36
N ASN A 133 -7.72 22.51 -3.47
CA ASN A 133 -7.98 23.95 -3.62
C ASN A 133 -8.25 24.68 -2.29
N GLN A 134 -8.21 23.98 -1.15
CA GLN A 134 -8.46 24.58 0.17
C GLN A 134 -7.19 24.77 1.03
N GLY A 135 -6.04 24.22 0.62
CA GLY A 135 -4.81 24.15 1.44
C GLY A 135 -3.84 25.35 1.36
N ASP A 136 -3.88 26.17 0.30
CA ASP A 136 -2.81 27.17 0.05
C ASP A 136 -2.98 28.53 0.74
N LYS A 137 -4.01 28.70 1.59
CA LYS A 137 -4.29 30.00 2.24
C LYS A 137 -3.61 30.23 3.60
N LYS A 138 -2.93 29.23 4.20
CA LYS A 138 -2.32 29.40 5.53
C LYS A 138 -0.79 29.39 5.59
N ASP A 139 -0.08 28.94 4.54
CA ASP A 139 1.38 28.77 4.60
C ASP A 139 2.19 29.94 3.99
N LYS A 140 1.62 31.16 3.92
CA LYS A 140 2.34 32.36 3.42
C LYS A 140 2.94 33.29 4.49
N ASN A 141 2.83 32.98 5.78
CA ASN A 141 3.35 33.84 6.86
C ASN A 141 4.34 33.11 7.78
N GLN A 142 5.42 32.56 7.24
CA GLN A 142 6.65 32.38 8.01
C GLN A 142 7.83 32.92 7.18
N GLY A 143 8.00 34.24 7.27
CA GLY A 143 9.22 34.95 6.96
C GLY A 143 9.69 35.65 8.22
N ASP A 144 11.00 35.60 8.46
CA ASP A 144 11.73 36.14 9.61
C ASP A 144 11.30 37.54 10.04
N ASN A 145 11.18 37.77 11.36
CA ASN A 145 11.88 38.87 12.06
C ASN A 145 11.61 38.89 13.58
N GLN A 146 12.65 39.33 14.28
CA GLN A 146 12.76 39.60 15.71
C GLN A 146 11.97 40.85 16.16
N ASP A 147 11.69 40.83 17.46
CA ASP A 147 11.56 41.94 18.43
C ASP A 147 10.32 42.87 18.49
N ASP A 148 9.96 43.09 19.78
CA ASP A 148 9.29 44.20 20.46
C ASP A 148 7.75 44.38 20.46
N ASN A 149 7.18 44.01 21.61
CA ASN A 149 6.37 44.83 22.54
C ASN A 149 5.29 45.81 21.99
N GLN A 150 4.02 45.53 22.32
CA GLN A 150 3.07 46.38 23.07
C GLN A 150 1.59 46.15 22.67
N GLY A 151 0.71 46.13 23.67
CA GLY A 151 -0.55 46.89 23.63
C GLY A 151 -1.83 46.18 23.17
N GLU A 152 -2.79 46.12 24.08
CA GLU A 152 -4.17 45.65 23.93
C GLU A 152 -4.96 46.34 22.80
N ASN A 153 -5.86 45.59 22.13
CA ASN A 153 -7.27 45.99 22.01
C ASN A 153 -8.19 44.89 21.47
N LYS A 154 -9.38 44.83 22.08
CA LYS A 154 -10.52 43.97 21.75
C LYS A 154 -11.29 44.51 20.53
N SER A 155 -11.75 43.63 19.63
CA SER A 155 -13.10 43.71 19.03
C SER A 155 -13.44 42.47 18.19
N GLU A 156 -14.40 41.69 18.69
CA GLU A 156 -15.56 41.08 17.99
C GLU A 156 -15.37 40.41 16.62
N ASN A 157 -15.42 39.07 16.62
CA ASN A 157 -15.73 38.26 15.45
C ASN A 157 -17.25 37.97 15.38
N PRO A 158 -17.91 38.11 14.23
CA PRO A 158 -19.30 37.74 14.08
C PRO A 158 -19.46 36.21 13.96
N VAL A 159 -20.32 35.70 14.83
CA VAL A 159 -20.83 34.32 14.86
C VAL A 159 -21.66 34.07 13.59
N VAL A 160 -21.29 33.05 12.81
CA VAL A 160 -22.19 32.45 11.81
C VAL A 160 -22.48 31.01 12.20
N SER A 161 -23.65 30.88 12.83
CA SER A 161 -24.59 29.76 12.89
C SER A 161 -24.07 28.32 12.74
N LYS A 162 -24.10 27.61 13.88
CA LYS A 162 -24.31 26.17 13.99
C LYS A 162 -25.61 25.76 13.27
N ALA A 163 -25.52 24.90 12.27
CA ALA A 163 -26.67 24.17 11.75
C ALA A 163 -26.90 22.89 12.58
N GLY A 164 -28.08 22.84 13.23
CA GLY A 164 -28.86 21.62 13.42
C GLY A 164 -28.29 20.49 14.29
N ASN A 165 -28.39 20.66 15.60
CA ASN A 165 -28.30 19.55 16.55
C ASN A 165 -29.66 18.82 16.60
N ASN A 166 -29.86 17.80 15.77
CA ASN A 166 -30.93 16.83 15.99
C ASN A 166 -30.37 15.66 16.78
N GLY A 167 -30.78 15.58 18.04
CA GLY A 167 -30.57 14.43 18.92
C GLY A 167 -31.32 13.21 18.38
N ALA A 168 -30.68 12.51 17.46
CA ALA A 168 -30.82 11.07 17.30
C ALA A 168 -29.51 10.48 17.81
N SER A 169 -29.61 9.50 18.70
CA SER A 169 -28.51 8.64 19.10
C SER A 169 -27.64 8.29 17.89
N ARG A 170 -26.43 8.87 17.79
CA ARG A 170 -25.41 8.33 16.89
C ARG A 170 -25.14 6.92 17.40
N GLN A 171 -25.76 5.93 16.76
CA GLN A 171 -25.32 4.55 16.92
C GLN A 171 -23.81 4.57 16.66
N ASN A 172 -23.05 3.98 17.59
CA ASN A 172 -21.64 3.66 17.41
C ASN A 172 -21.52 2.70 16.22
N ILE A 173 -21.55 3.24 15.00
CA ILE A 173 -21.07 2.53 13.83
C ILE A 173 -19.55 2.64 13.93
N SER A 174 -18.91 1.56 14.38
CA SER A 174 -17.45 1.44 14.34
C SER A 174 -17.01 1.78 12.92
N LYS A 175 -16.28 2.89 12.74
CA LYS A 175 -15.67 3.19 11.43
C LYS A 175 -14.81 1.98 11.05
N PRO A 176 -14.99 1.40 9.84
CA PRO A 176 -14.21 0.25 9.43
C PRO A 176 -12.72 0.55 9.54
N ALA A 177 -11.95 -0.37 10.13
CA ALA A 177 -10.50 -0.25 10.17
C ALA A 177 -9.95 -0.14 8.74
N GLY A 178 -8.89 0.64 8.55
CA GLY A 178 -8.10 0.57 7.31
C GLY A 178 -7.39 -0.79 7.23
N GLY A 179 -7.20 -1.30 6.01
CA GLY A 179 -6.26 -2.40 5.77
C GLY A 179 -4.86 -2.06 6.30
N GLY A 180 -4.01 -3.07 6.48
CA GLY A 180 -2.81 -2.92 7.31
C GLY A 180 -1.63 -3.77 6.90
N CYS A 181 -0.93 -3.45 5.82
CA CYS A 181 0.24 -4.20 5.35
C CYS A 181 1.43 -4.31 6.33
N SER A 182 2.29 -5.32 6.15
CA SER A 182 3.57 -5.41 6.89
C SER A 182 4.69 -6.11 6.13
N SER A 183 5.94 -5.88 6.56
CA SER A 183 7.11 -6.55 5.99
C SER A 183 8.29 -6.64 6.95
N PHE A 184 9.22 -7.53 6.63
CA PHE A 184 10.53 -7.61 7.25
C PHE A 184 11.62 -7.99 6.24
N SER A 185 12.87 -7.72 6.60
CA SER A 185 14.07 -8.14 5.90
C SER A 185 15.15 -8.55 6.90
N ALA A 186 16.00 -9.48 6.50
CA ALA A 186 17.20 -9.85 7.25
C ALA A 186 18.28 -10.35 6.29
N TRP A 187 19.55 -10.19 6.64
CA TRP A 187 20.69 -10.70 5.86
C TRP A 187 21.86 -11.03 6.79
N GLY A 188 22.98 -11.50 6.20
CA GLY A 188 24.21 -11.73 6.94
C GLY A 188 24.02 -12.70 8.11
N GLU A 189 24.56 -12.35 9.28
CA GLU A 189 24.44 -13.21 10.47
C GLU A 189 23.01 -13.25 11.01
N TRP A 190 22.22 -12.19 10.79
CA TRP A 190 20.83 -12.14 11.23
C TRP A 190 19.94 -13.12 10.49
N ALA A 191 20.12 -13.23 9.17
CA ALA A 191 19.49 -14.29 8.38
C ALA A 191 20.10 -15.67 8.68
N GLY A 192 21.43 -15.72 8.81
CA GLY A 192 22.20 -16.95 8.96
C GLY A 192 22.32 -17.75 7.66
N GLY A 193 22.72 -19.01 7.77
CA GLY A 193 22.93 -19.87 6.59
C GLY A 193 24.00 -19.29 5.64
N ASP A 194 23.62 -19.06 4.38
CA ASP A 194 24.49 -18.43 3.37
C ASP A 194 24.50 -16.88 3.45
N GLY A 195 23.78 -16.31 4.41
CA GLY A 195 23.73 -14.88 4.69
C GLY A 195 23.11 -14.05 3.56
N LYS A 196 22.35 -14.68 2.66
CA LYS A 196 21.55 -13.97 1.64
C LYS A 196 20.51 -13.07 2.29
N LEU A 197 20.17 -11.98 1.61
CA LEU A 197 19.07 -11.12 2.02
C LEU A 197 17.75 -11.82 1.75
N ILE A 198 16.97 -12.06 2.81
CA ILE A 198 15.60 -12.55 2.74
C ILE A 198 14.63 -11.38 2.99
N PHE A 199 13.54 -11.34 2.23
CA PHE A 199 12.48 -10.34 2.34
C PHE A 199 11.13 -11.03 2.51
N GLY A 200 10.31 -10.59 3.46
CA GLY A 200 8.96 -11.10 3.67
C GLY A 200 7.92 -9.99 3.71
N LYS A 201 6.76 -10.19 3.09
CA LYS A 201 5.66 -9.22 3.03
C LYS A 201 4.28 -9.87 3.17
N ASN A 202 3.37 -9.14 3.81
CA ASN A 202 1.93 -9.43 3.95
C ASN A 202 1.13 -8.20 3.51
N GLU A 203 0.17 -8.41 2.61
CA GLU A 203 -0.78 -7.38 2.18
C GLU A 203 -2.14 -7.66 2.80
N ASP A 204 -2.59 -6.77 3.68
CA ASP A 204 -3.84 -6.93 4.43
C ASP A 204 -4.87 -5.94 3.90
N ASN A 205 -5.88 -6.43 3.18
CA ASN A 205 -6.88 -5.57 2.52
C ASN A 205 -8.27 -6.18 2.50
N PHE A 206 -9.25 -5.35 2.12
CA PHE A 206 -10.63 -5.78 1.93
C PHE A 206 -10.75 -6.74 0.75
N ASN A 207 -11.59 -7.76 0.88
CA ASN A 207 -12.07 -8.55 -0.24
C ASN A 207 -13.24 -7.88 -0.95
N MET A 208 -13.00 -6.76 -1.64
CA MET A 208 -14.08 -6.14 -2.41
C MET A 208 -14.63 -7.10 -3.47
N PRO A 209 -15.91 -6.95 -3.87
CA PRO A 209 -16.50 -7.76 -4.92
C PRO A 209 -15.55 -7.96 -6.09
N GLU A 210 -15.43 -9.21 -6.54
CA GLU A 210 -14.54 -9.68 -7.61
C GLU A 210 -13.02 -9.69 -7.30
N GLN A 211 -12.52 -9.05 -6.23
CA GLN A 211 -11.07 -8.95 -6.02
C GLN A 211 -10.38 -10.29 -5.74
N LEU A 212 -10.90 -11.11 -4.81
CA LEU A 212 -10.24 -12.37 -4.41
C LEU A 212 -9.98 -13.28 -5.60
N GLU A 213 -10.98 -13.41 -6.46
CA GLU A 213 -10.91 -14.23 -7.66
C GLU A 213 -10.02 -13.60 -8.74
N ASN A 214 -9.73 -12.31 -8.70
CA ASN A 214 -8.96 -11.62 -9.74
C ASN A 214 -7.58 -11.14 -9.28
N ARG A 215 -7.08 -11.62 -8.14
CA ARG A 215 -5.68 -11.40 -7.75
C ARG A 215 -4.75 -12.04 -8.77
N MET A 216 -3.69 -11.34 -9.15
CA MET A 216 -2.73 -11.84 -10.13
C MET A 216 -1.29 -11.42 -9.83
N LEU A 217 -0.37 -12.25 -10.29
CA LEU A 217 1.05 -11.93 -10.42
C LEU A 217 1.29 -11.41 -11.84
N VAL A 218 1.82 -10.20 -11.95
CA VAL A 218 2.29 -9.65 -13.24
C VAL A 218 3.80 -9.85 -13.32
N VAL A 219 4.28 -10.35 -14.45
CA VAL A 219 5.69 -10.45 -14.82
C VAL A 219 5.92 -9.57 -16.04
N ALA A 220 6.58 -8.44 -15.86
CA ALA A 220 6.82 -7.45 -16.90
C ALA A 220 8.28 -7.51 -17.37
N ASN A 221 8.48 -7.57 -18.68
CA ASN A 221 9.78 -7.50 -19.34
C ASN A 221 9.82 -6.26 -20.26
N PRO A 222 10.00 -5.05 -19.69
CA PRO A 222 10.00 -3.81 -20.45
C PRO A 222 11.21 -3.74 -21.39
N ASP A 223 11.05 -3.12 -22.56
CA ASP A 223 12.19 -2.79 -23.44
C ASP A 223 13.11 -1.75 -22.80
N ASP A 224 12.52 -0.82 -22.02
CA ASP A 224 13.20 0.27 -21.32
C ASP A 224 13.05 0.08 -19.81
N GLY A 225 13.94 -0.72 -19.20
CA GLY A 225 13.95 -0.93 -17.74
C GLY A 225 14.40 -2.33 -17.31
N ILE A 226 14.15 -2.64 -16.05
CA ILE A 226 14.48 -3.92 -15.42
C ILE A 226 13.26 -4.83 -15.46
N GLY A 227 13.44 -6.09 -15.88
CA GLY A 227 12.38 -7.11 -15.79
C GLY A 227 11.98 -7.36 -14.33
N HIS A 228 10.69 -7.44 -14.04
CA HIS A 228 10.20 -7.47 -12.66
C HIS A 228 8.86 -8.16 -12.53
N ALA A 229 8.48 -8.48 -11.29
CA ALA A 229 7.17 -9.02 -10.96
C ALA A 229 6.55 -8.35 -9.74
N PHE A 230 5.22 -8.21 -9.76
CA PHE A 230 4.43 -7.55 -8.72
C PHE A 230 3.03 -8.12 -8.64
N LEU A 231 2.36 -7.92 -7.51
CA LEU A 231 1.02 -8.43 -7.24
C LEU A 231 0.00 -7.30 -7.37
N THR A 232 -1.09 -7.56 -8.09
CA THR A 232 -2.08 -6.54 -8.44
C THR A 232 -3.39 -7.17 -8.96
N TYR A 233 -4.26 -6.35 -9.55
CA TYR A 233 -5.53 -6.71 -10.18
C TYR A 233 -5.58 -6.30 -11.66
N PRO A 234 -6.41 -6.95 -12.49
CA PRO A 234 -6.64 -6.58 -13.89
C PRO A 234 -6.89 -5.08 -14.07
N GLY A 235 -6.19 -4.47 -15.02
CA GLY A 235 -6.28 -3.04 -15.35
C GLY A 235 -5.43 -2.13 -14.47
N MET A 236 -4.84 -2.63 -13.38
CA MET A 236 -3.87 -1.86 -12.58
C MET A 236 -2.44 -2.15 -13.03
N ILE A 237 -1.65 -1.09 -13.20
CA ILE A 237 -0.23 -1.21 -13.57
C ILE A 237 0.68 -1.46 -12.37
N GLY A 238 0.19 -1.32 -11.14
CA GLY A 238 0.95 -1.54 -9.92
C GLY A 238 0.06 -1.46 -8.68
N LEU A 239 0.50 -2.06 -7.57
CA LEU A 239 -0.15 -1.94 -6.27
C LEU A 239 0.85 -2.20 -5.14
N ASP A 240 1.05 -3.47 -4.76
CA ASP A 240 1.70 -3.82 -3.51
C ASP A 240 3.12 -4.36 -3.70
N GLY A 241 3.96 -3.54 -4.32
CA GLY A 241 5.37 -3.86 -4.50
C GLY A 241 5.66 -5.17 -5.22
N GLY A 242 6.88 -5.68 -5.06
CA GLY A 242 7.34 -6.83 -5.83
C GLY A 242 8.85 -7.03 -5.78
N ILE A 243 9.38 -7.70 -6.79
CA ILE A 243 10.81 -7.98 -6.97
C ILE A 243 11.25 -7.64 -8.40
N ASN A 244 12.50 -7.21 -8.58
CA ASN A 244 13.08 -7.02 -9.91
C ASN A 244 14.31 -7.91 -10.16
N ALA A 245 14.65 -8.09 -11.44
CA ALA A 245 15.70 -9.01 -11.88
C ALA A 245 17.12 -8.55 -11.50
N ASP A 246 17.26 -7.34 -10.96
CA ASP A 246 18.52 -6.77 -10.49
C ASP A 246 18.75 -6.97 -8.99
N GLY A 247 17.81 -7.63 -8.30
CA GLY A 247 17.93 -7.99 -6.89
C GLY A 247 17.34 -6.97 -5.92
N LEU A 248 16.42 -6.10 -6.38
CA LEU A 248 15.63 -5.23 -5.53
C LEU A 248 14.29 -5.87 -5.19
N ALA A 249 13.82 -5.69 -3.96
CA ALA A 249 12.44 -5.98 -3.58
C ALA A 249 11.85 -4.83 -2.78
N MET A 250 10.52 -4.69 -2.85
CA MET A 250 9.84 -3.63 -2.12
C MET A 250 8.42 -4.03 -1.68
N MET A 251 7.94 -3.37 -0.61
CA MET A 251 6.57 -3.47 -0.09
C MET A 251 6.02 -2.08 0.23
N THR A 252 4.70 -1.89 0.10
CA THR A 252 4.02 -0.67 0.59
C THR A 252 3.29 -0.92 1.91
N GLN A 253 3.24 0.08 2.78
CA GLN A 253 2.37 0.07 3.94
C GLN A 253 1.66 1.40 4.08
N LEU A 254 0.35 1.36 4.33
CA LEU A 254 -0.40 2.54 4.75
C LEU A 254 0.31 3.18 5.93
N ASN A 255 0.57 4.48 5.85
CA ASN A 255 1.27 5.23 6.88
C ASN A 255 0.64 6.62 6.96
N SER A 256 -0.65 6.68 7.30
CA SER A 256 -1.50 7.89 7.21
C SER A 256 -0.86 9.12 7.85
N MET A 257 -0.91 10.27 7.17
CA MET A 257 -0.29 11.53 7.59
C MET A 257 -1.29 12.68 7.56
N GLN A 258 -1.06 13.74 8.35
CA GLN A 258 -1.92 14.93 8.29
C GLN A 258 -1.79 15.72 6.98
N HIS A 259 -0.76 15.41 6.19
CA HIS A 259 -0.40 16.13 4.96
C HIS A 259 -0.57 15.22 3.74
N GLU A 260 -1.80 15.11 3.27
CA GLU A 260 -2.16 14.32 2.07
C GLU A 260 -2.60 15.23 0.92
N SER A 261 -2.37 14.76 -0.31
CA SER A 261 -2.79 15.41 -1.56
C SER A 261 -3.05 14.35 -2.62
N MET A 262 -3.82 14.69 -3.66
CA MET A 262 -3.86 13.88 -4.89
C MET A 262 -3.01 14.48 -6.01
N LYS A 263 -2.34 15.63 -5.80
CA LYS A 263 -1.41 16.25 -6.75
C LYS A 263 -0.02 15.60 -6.69
N GLY A 264 0.05 14.32 -7.04
CA GLY A 264 1.31 13.58 -7.05
C GLY A 264 1.21 12.20 -7.70
N CYS A 265 2.30 11.45 -7.59
CA CYS A 265 2.35 10.03 -7.91
C CYS A 265 1.80 9.21 -6.75
N GLY A 266 1.02 8.19 -7.10
CA GLY A 266 0.43 7.24 -6.17
C GLY A 266 1.21 5.93 -6.00
N ILE A 267 0.65 5.04 -5.20
CA ILE A 267 1.19 3.71 -4.85
C ILE A 267 1.53 2.88 -6.10
N ALA A 268 0.61 2.83 -7.08
CA ALA A 268 0.82 2.09 -8.32
C ALA A 268 2.02 2.62 -9.11
N ILE A 269 2.15 3.94 -9.17
CA ILE A 269 3.22 4.62 -9.91
C ILE A 269 4.56 4.42 -9.21
N PHE A 270 4.65 4.58 -7.89
CA PHE A 270 5.89 4.33 -7.17
C PHE A 270 6.31 2.87 -7.21
N THR A 271 5.36 1.93 -7.09
CA THR A 271 5.67 0.51 -7.30
C THR A 271 6.34 0.28 -8.66
N ARG A 272 5.83 0.92 -9.71
CA ARG A 272 6.37 0.77 -11.06
C ARG A 272 7.67 1.51 -11.31
N LEU A 273 7.83 2.73 -10.81
CA LEU A 273 9.09 3.47 -10.86
C LEU A 273 10.21 2.66 -10.19
N LEU A 274 9.96 2.16 -8.98
CA LEU A 274 10.95 1.40 -8.22
C LEU A 274 11.33 0.09 -8.91
N LEU A 275 10.36 -0.73 -9.28
CA LEU A 275 10.67 -2.04 -9.85
C LEU A 275 11.29 -1.95 -11.25
N THR A 276 10.91 -0.95 -12.04
CA THR A 276 11.41 -0.76 -13.41
C THR A 276 12.79 -0.11 -13.44
N HIS A 277 13.06 0.85 -12.55
CA HIS A 277 14.23 1.74 -12.69
C HIS A 277 15.23 1.69 -11.53
N ALA A 278 14.84 1.25 -10.33
CA ALA A 278 15.76 1.22 -9.18
C ALA A 278 16.61 -0.05 -9.14
N ARG A 279 17.93 0.12 -8.97
CA ARG A 279 18.92 -0.96 -8.80
C ARG A 279 19.46 -1.05 -7.38
N THR A 280 19.38 0.07 -6.67
CA THR A 280 19.93 0.28 -5.33
C THR A 280 18.92 0.98 -4.42
N VAL A 281 19.20 0.94 -3.12
CA VAL A 281 18.45 1.73 -2.12
C VAL A 281 18.55 3.23 -2.42
N GLU A 282 19.70 3.70 -2.88
CA GLU A 282 19.93 5.10 -3.22
C GLU A 282 19.10 5.55 -4.44
N ASP A 283 18.94 4.71 -5.47
CA ASP A 283 18.05 5.00 -6.60
C ASP A 283 16.59 5.13 -6.12
N ALA A 284 16.15 4.24 -5.23
CA ALA A 284 14.81 4.26 -4.68
C ALA A 284 14.54 5.57 -3.90
N ILE A 285 15.50 6.01 -3.09
CA ILE A 285 15.41 7.29 -2.37
C ILE A 285 15.36 8.46 -3.37
N GLY A 286 16.19 8.43 -4.42
CA GLY A 286 16.18 9.44 -5.48
C GLY A 286 14.82 9.59 -6.15
N ILE A 287 14.16 8.47 -6.47
CA ILE A 287 12.80 8.45 -7.05
C ILE A 287 11.80 9.18 -6.15
N PHE A 288 11.81 8.93 -4.83
CA PHE A 288 10.89 9.63 -3.92
C PHE A 288 11.17 11.12 -3.75
N GLN A 289 12.43 11.53 -3.97
CA GLN A 289 12.83 12.94 -3.92
C GLN A 289 12.48 13.68 -5.21
N GLU A 290 12.52 12.99 -6.34
CA GLU A 290 12.24 13.56 -7.67
C GLU A 290 10.73 13.72 -7.93
N TYR A 291 9.95 12.68 -7.63
CA TYR A 291 8.52 12.66 -7.93
C TYR A 291 7.67 13.13 -6.73
N PRO A 292 6.66 13.99 -6.94
CA PRO A 292 5.73 14.38 -5.88
C PRO A 292 4.90 13.17 -5.43
N ARG A 293 4.54 13.11 -4.14
CA ARG A 293 3.76 12.01 -3.57
C ARG A 293 2.34 12.46 -3.26
N CYS A 294 1.39 11.54 -3.38
CA CYS A 294 0.01 11.78 -2.95
C CYS A 294 -0.14 11.72 -1.42
N THR A 295 0.05 10.53 -0.87
CA THR A 295 -0.41 10.20 0.48
C THR A 295 0.66 9.61 1.40
N GLY A 296 0.33 9.43 2.68
CA GLY A 296 1.12 8.83 3.72
C GLY A 296 1.35 7.34 3.49
N ILE A 297 2.52 6.96 3.00
CA ILE A 297 2.90 5.56 2.71
C ILE A 297 4.33 5.32 3.19
N ALA A 298 4.57 4.15 3.75
CA ALA A 298 5.91 3.63 3.99
C ALA A 298 6.27 2.62 2.88
N TYR A 299 7.51 2.70 2.40
CA TYR A 299 8.05 1.84 1.37
C TYR A 299 9.28 1.13 1.94
N HIS A 300 9.13 -0.15 2.27
CA HIS A 300 10.26 -0.98 2.68
C HIS A 300 10.96 -1.50 1.43
N VAL A 301 12.17 -1.01 1.15
CA VAL A 301 12.98 -1.35 -0.02
C VAL A 301 14.24 -2.08 0.43
N VAL A 302 14.59 -3.16 -0.28
CA VAL A 302 15.83 -3.92 -0.04
C VAL A 302 16.64 -4.02 -1.34
N ASP A 303 17.95 -3.91 -1.20
CA ASP A 303 18.95 -4.20 -2.24
C ASP A 303 19.74 -5.42 -1.79
N ALA A 304 19.45 -6.57 -2.39
CA ALA A 304 20.06 -7.84 -1.99
C ALA A 304 21.54 -7.93 -2.36
N ARG A 305 21.99 -7.23 -3.42
CA ARG A 305 23.40 -7.28 -3.85
C ARG A 305 24.29 -6.48 -2.90
N ALA A 306 23.82 -5.30 -2.47
CA ALA A 306 24.52 -4.50 -1.47
C ALA A 306 24.25 -4.96 -0.03
N LYS A 307 23.28 -5.86 0.17
CA LYS A 307 22.76 -6.27 1.49
C LYS A 307 22.36 -5.04 2.32
N LYS A 308 21.55 -4.18 1.72
CA LYS A 308 21.03 -2.96 2.33
C LYS A 308 19.50 -2.98 2.35
N ALA A 309 18.94 -2.28 3.32
CA ALA A 309 17.51 -2.02 3.40
C ALA A 309 17.25 -0.58 3.86
N VAL A 310 16.14 -0.02 3.43
CA VAL A 310 15.60 1.25 3.92
C VAL A 310 14.07 1.14 4.01
N VAL A 311 13.49 1.83 4.97
CA VAL A 311 12.07 2.18 4.94
C VAL A 311 11.98 3.66 4.62
N VAL A 312 11.45 3.98 3.44
CA VAL A 312 11.18 5.37 3.03
C VAL A 312 9.75 5.68 3.41
N GLU A 313 9.57 6.54 4.41
CA GLU A 313 8.26 7.01 4.82
C GLU A 313 7.97 8.36 4.15
N THR A 314 6.82 8.47 3.49
CA THR A 314 6.44 9.66 2.73
C THR A 314 5.15 10.28 3.24
N SER A 315 5.00 11.56 2.97
CA SER A 315 3.73 12.29 2.86
C SER A 315 3.77 13.15 1.60
N SER A 316 2.70 13.90 1.31
CA SER A 316 2.73 14.90 0.22
C SER A 316 3.83 15.96 0.39
N ARG A 317 4.34 16.16 1.62
CA ARG A 317 5.33 17.20 1.97
C ARG A 317 6.71 16.66 2.33
N LYS A 318 6.80 15.44 2.86
CA LYS A 318 8.05 14.89 3.42
C LYS A 318 8.43 13.55 2.82
N VAL A 319 9.74 13.29 2.82
CA VAL A 319 10.37 11.98 2.57
C VAL A 319 11.38 11.78 3.69
N CYS A 320 11.21 10.73 4.47
CA CYS A 320 12.12 10.38 5.55
C CYS A 320 12.60 8.94 5.36
N CYS A 321 13.88 8.70 5.66
CA CYS A 321 14.49 7.39 5.48
C CYS A 321 14.87 6.82 6.84
N ARG A 322 14.41 5.59 7.11
CA ARG A 322 14.80 4.82 8.28
C ARG A 322 15.66 3.64 7.85
N TYR A 323 16.82 3.53 8.47
CA TYR A 323 17.78 2.45 8.25
C TYR A 323 17.74 1.45 9.42
N PRO A 324 18.33 0.25 9.26
CA PRO A 324 18.57 -0.65 10.38
C PRO A 324 19.37 0.02 11.49
N MET A 325 19.14 -0.41 12.73
CA MET A 325 19.96 -0.01 13.86
C MET A 325 21.42 -0.47 13.67
N GLN A 326 22.36 0.26 14.25
CA GLN A 326 23.77 -0.11 14.19
C GLN A 326 23.99 -1.53 14.74
N GLY A 327 24.66 -2.38 13.95
CA GLY A 327 24.92 -3.79 14.30
C GLY A 327 23.73 -4.75 14.09
N ILE A 328 22.62 -4.24 13.57
CA ILE A 328 21.43 -5.03 13.25
C ILE A 328 21.31 -5.16 11.73
N GLU A 329 21.37 -6.39 11.21
CA GLU A 329 21.24 -6.70 9.79
C GLU A 329 19.81 -7.16 9.45
N ALA A 330 18.83 -6.43 9.98
CA ALA A 330 17.41 -6.67 9.78
C ALA A 330 16.60 -5.37 9.89
N LEU A 331 15.47 -5.30 9.18
CA LEU A 331 14.56 -4.17 9.19
C LEU A 331 13.11 -4.66 9.08
N TRP A 332 12.15 -3.98 9.68
CA TRP A 332 10.73 -4.32 9.59
C TRP A 332 9.86 -3.07 9.66
N GLN A 333 8.64 -3.16 9.13
CA GLN A 333 7.68 -2.07 9.04
C GLN A 333 6.25 -2.60 9.07
N THR A 334 5.37 -1.85 9.72
CA THR A 334 3.91 -2.07 9.69
C THR A 334 3.24 -0.77 9.22
N ASN A 335 2.18 -0.27 9.86
CA ASN A 335 1.38 0.84 9.33
C ASN A 335 1.45 2.15 10.12
N HIS A 336 2.37 2.25 11.06
CA HIS A 336 2.65 3.50 11.76
C HIS A 336 4.07 3.96 11.46
N SER A 337 4.26 5.27 11.59
CA SER A 337 5.54 5.89 11.37
C SER A 337 6.49 5.48 12.47
N ASN A 338 7.72 5.13 12.10
CA ASN A 338 8.80 4.87 13.02
C ASN A 338 9.92 5.93 12.91
N CYS A 339 9.69 6.97 12.12
CA CYS A 339 10.55 8.14 11.99
C CYS A 339 10.34 9.12 13.18
N TYR A 340 10.69 8.67 14.39
CA TYR A 340 10.74 9.47 15.62
C TYR A 340 12.20 9.77 15.99
N PRO A 341 12.65 11.03 16.13
CA PRO A 341 14.04 11.36 16.44
C PRO A 341 14.51 10.73 17.75
N GLY A 342 15.62 9.99 17.71
CA GLY A 342 16.18 9.23 18.82
C GLY A 342 15.68 7.79 18.92
N TRP A 343 14.62 7.41 18.20
CA TRP A 343 14.12 6.03 18.19
C TRP A 343 14.88 5.18 17.17
N MET A 344 15.38 4.02 17.61
CA MET A 344 16.09 3.05 16.75
C MET A 344 17.19 3.67 15.87
N GLY A 345 17.90 4.68 16.39
CA GLY A 345 18.99 5.36 15.68
C GLY A 345 18.54 6.38 14.61
N TYR A 346 17.24 6.62 14.46
CA TYR A 346 16.72 7.64 13.54
C TYR A 346 16.94 9.05 14.08
N SER A 347 17.30 10.00 13.21
CA SER A 347 17.60 11.40 13.60
C SER A 347 17.00 12.45 12.66
N GLY A 348 16.09 12.05 11.76
CA GLY A 348 15.49 12.93 10.75
C GLY A 348 14.29 13.71 11.28
N TYR A 349 13.42 14.16 10.37
CA TYR A 349 12.17 14.84 10.71
C TYR A 349 11.21 13.91 11.47
N ASN A 350 10.49 14.44 12.46
CA ASN A 350 9.55 13.67 13.27
C ASN A 350 8.23 13.46 12.53
N MET A 351 8.12 12.38 11.74
CA MET A 351 6.86 12.05 11.06
C MET A 351 5.80 11.48 12.00
N VAL A 352 6.18 10.96 13.17
CA VAL A 352 5.20 10.57 14.20
C VAL A 352 4.38 11.79 14.65
N ALA A 353 4.98 12.98 14.73
CA ALA A 353 4.26 14.21 15.03
C ALA A 353 3.15 14.51 14.01
N ASP A 354 3.40 14.26 12.72
CA ASP A 354 2.41 14.41 11.65
C ASP A 354 1.30 13.35 11.73
N GLN A 355 1.55 12.20 12.39
CA GLN A 355 0.55 11.17 12.62
C GLN A 355 -0.32 11.41 13.84
N VAL A 356 0.11 12.23 14.82
CA VAL A 356 -0.64 12.46 16.07
C VAL A 356 -2.13 12.76 15.84
N PRO A 357 -2.52 13.77 15.02
CA PRO A 357 -3.93 14.08 14.83
C PRO A 357 -4.66 12.98 14.05
N VAL A 358 -3.98 12.31 13.11
CA VAL A 358 -4.57 11.29 12.23
C VAL A 358 -4.86 9.99 12.96
N ASN A 359 -3.91 9.57 13.80
CA ASN A 359 -3.93 8.33 14.56
C ASN A 359 -4.44 8.51 15.99
N GLN A 360 -4.84 9.73 16.37
CA GLN A 360 -5.32 10.07 17.71
C GLN A 360 -4.38 9.61 18.84
N LEU A 361 -3.07 9.82 18.64
CA LEU A 361 -2.06 9.49 19.64
C LEU A 361 -2.20 10.45 20.84
N LYS A 362 -2.21 9.91 22.06
CA LYS A 362 -2.49 10.70 23.28
C LYS A 362 -1.31 11.59 23.68
N ASP A 363 -0.11 11.04 23.64
CA ASP A 363 1.11 11.72 24.06
C ASP A 363 2.32 11.19 23.28
N ILE A 364 3.12 12.09 22.73
CA ILE A 364 4.38 11.76 22.04
C ILE A 364 5.57 12.57 22.57
N SER A 365 5.43 13.17 23.77
CA SER A 365 6.43 14.04 24.39
C SER A 365 7.76 13.32 24.69
N THR A 366 7.71 12.00 24.91
CA THR A 366 8.87 11.12 24.97
C THR A 366 8.64 9.89 24.08
N ILE A 367 9.71 9.14 23.83
CA ILE A 367 9.65 7.86 23.12
C ILE A 367 8.74 6.88 23.86
N GLU A 368 8.86 6.79 25.18
CA GLU A 368 8.05 5.92 26.03
C GLU A 368 6.56 6.26 25.92
N ASN A 369 6.22 7.55 26.05
CA ASN A 369 4.83 8.00 25.97
C ASN A 369 4.22 7.76 24.58
N TRP A 370 5.01 7.92 23.52
CA TRP A 370 4.60 7.58 22.16
C TRP A 370 4.34 6.08 22.01
N GLN A 371 5.25 5.23 22.47
CA GLN A 371 5.09 3.77 22.41
C GLN A 371 3.88 3.30 23.23
N ASP A 372 3.63 3.91 24.39
CA ASP A 372 2.43 3.64 25.20
C ASP A 372 1.15 4.10 24.49
N SER A 373 1.17 5.25 23.80
CA SER A 373 0.03 5.72 23.00
C SER A 373 -0.36 4.76 21.86
N LEU A 374 0.61 4.01 21.31
CA LEU A 374 0.33 2.98 20.29
C LEU A 374 -0.36 1.74 20.88
N LYS A 375 -0.21 1.47 22.18
CA LYS A 375 -0.71 0.27 22.87
C LYS A 375 -2.16 0.37 23.34
N GLU A 376 -2.80 1.51 23.13
CA GLU A 376 -4.17 1.77 23.55
C GLU A 376 -5.16 0.78 22.90
N PRO A 377 -5.82 -0.11 23.67
CA PRO A 377 -6.57 -1.24 23.12
C PRO A 377 -7.80 -0.83 22.30
N TYR A 378 -8.33 0.38 22.53
CA TYR A 378 -9.51 0.94 21.87
C TYR A 378 -9.16 2.12 20.95
N ASN A 379 -7.91 2.27 20.56
CA ASN A 379 -7.56 3.16 19.45
C ASN A 379 -7.85 2.42 18.12
N PHE A 380 -8.87 2.89 17.39
CA PHE A 380 -9.29 2.33 16.11
C PHE A 380 -8.65 3.03 14.89
N TYR A 381 -7.75 4.00 15.12
CA TYR A 381 -7.11 4.79 14.07
C TYR A 381 -5.71 4.30 13.75
N VAL A 382 -4.92 3.94 14.77
CA VAL A 382 -3.62 3.28 14.54
C VAL A 382 -3.86 1.86 14.04
N GLN A 383 -3.22 1.45 12.95
CA GLN A 383 -3.45 0.15 12.32
C GLN A 383 -2.45 -0.92 12.80
N ALA A 384 -2.88 -1.76 13.74
CA ALA A 384 -2.15 -2.94 14.22
C ALA A 384 -0.66 -2.72 14.55
N PRO A 385 -0.33 -1.76 15.44
CA PRO A 385 1.04 -1.49 15.86
C PRO A 385 1.67 -2.66 16.63
N SER A 386 0.86 -3.52 17.28
CA SER A 386 1.32 -4.76 17.95
C SER A 386 2.19 -5.65 17.07
N ARG A 387 1.91 -5.70 15.76
CA ARG A 387 2.69 -6.48 14.80
C ARG A 387 4.14 -6.01 14.70
N PHE A 388 4.43 -4.73 14.92
CA PHE A 388 5.80 -4.22 14.87
C PHE A 388 6.65 -4.80 16.02
N GLU A 389 6.09 -4.83 17.24
CA GLU A 389 6.71 -5.50 18.39
C GLU A 389 6.83 -7.01 18.12
N ARG A 390 5.81 -7.62 17.49
CA ARG A 390 5.84 -9.04 17.17
C ARG A 390 6.92 -9.40 16.15
N TYR A 391 7.12 -8.61 15.10
CA TYR A 391 8.22 -8.78 14.15
C TYR A 391 9.57 -8.74 14.87
N GLN A 392 9.79 -7.76 15.74
CA GLN A 392 11.02 -7.68 16.53
C GLN A 392 11.26 -8.98 17.32
N GLN A 393 10.26 -9.47 18.07
CA GLN A 393 10.38 -10.70 18.85
C GLN A 393 10.73 -11.91 17.98
N LEU A 394 10.08 -12.05 16.82
CA LEU A 394 10.26 -13.20 15.94
C LEU A 394 11.60 -13.17 15.19
N ILE A 395 12.03 -12.00 14.72
CA ILE A 395 13.34 -11.83 14.07
C ILE A 395 14.46 -12.18 15.05
N HIS A 396 14.36 -11.77 16.31
CA HIS A 396 15.33 -12.16 17.34
C HIS A 396 15.26 -13.65 17.69
N LYS A 397 14.04 -14.21 17.78
CA LYS A 397 13.84 -15.64 18.04
C LYS A 397 14.50 -16.52 16.97
N TYR A 398 14.47 -16.09 15.71
CA TYR A 398 15.03 -16.81 14.57
C TYR A 398 16.38 -16.26 14.11
N PHE A 399 17.08 -15.46 14.93
CA PHE A 399 18.41 -14.95 14.64
C PHE A 399 19.35 -16.07 14.18
N GLY A 400 20.05 -15.86 13.05
CA GLY A 400 20.94 -16.85 12.46
C GLY A 400 20.25 -18.04 11.79
N ASN A 401 18.92 -18.01 11.68
CA ASN A 401 18.13 -19.09 11.09
C ASN A 401 16.82 -18.59 10.43
N ILE A 402 16.83 -17.42 9.81
CA ILE A 402 15.68 -16.91 9.04
C ILE A 402 15.71 -17.51 7.63
N THR A 403 15.47 -18.81 7.57
CA THR A 403 15.24 -19.56 6.32
C THR A 403 13.86 -19.24 5.76
N VAL A 404 13.57 -19.67 4.51
CA VAL A 404 12.22 -19.58 3.93
C VAL A 404 11.15 -20.18 4.84
N GLU A 405 11.41 -21.35 5.42
CA GLU A 405 10.47 -22.02 6.32
C GLU A 405 10.16 -21.16 7.56
N ASN A 406 11.18 -20.55 8.16
CA ASN A 406 10.97 -19.69 9.32
C ASN A 406 10.38 -18.33 8.92
N ALA A 407 10.73 -17.78 7.76
CA ALA A 407 10.08 -16.59 7.22
C ALA A 407 8.57 -16.80 7.00
N ILE A 408 8.17 -17.96 6.47
CA ILE A 408 6.76 -18.35 6.35
C ILE A 408 6.11 -18.42 7.75
N LYS A 409 6.77 -19.01 8.75
CA LYS A 409 6.25 -19.01 10.13
C LYS A 409 6.10 -17.60 10.72
N ILE A 410 6.98 -16.67 10.35
CA ILE A 410 6.88 -15.26 10.78
C ILE A 410 5.65 -14.60 10.15
N LEU A 411 5.49 -14.72 8.82
CA LEU A 411 4.37 -14.14 8.07
C LEU A 411 3.02 -14.77 8.40
N SER A 412 3.02 -16.02 8.89
CA SER A 412 1.82 -16.75 9.33
C SER A 412 1.55 -16.64 10.84
N ASP A 413 2.25 -15.78 11.58
CA ASP A 413 2.12 -15.71 13.03
C ASP A 413 0.79 -15.06 13.48
N CYS A 414 0.08 -15.78 14.35
CA CYS A 414 -1.20 -15.37 14.95
C CYS A 414 -1.05 -14.98 16.43
N TYR A 415 0.13 -14.60 16.92
CA TYR A 415 0.31 -14.19 18.32
C TYR A 415 0.32 -12.67 18.46
N ASP A 416 -0.52 -12.15 19.35
CA ASP A 416 -0.59 -10.74 19.66
C ASP A 416 0.18 -10.45 20.97
N PRO A 417 1.30 -9.70 20.91
CA PRO A 417 2.11 -9.42 22.09
C PRO A 417 1.41 -8.51 23.11
N TYR A 418 0.42 -7.71 22.71
CA TYR A 418 -0.26 -6.79 23.62
C TYR A 418 -1.24 -7.53 24.53
N THR A 419 -2.02 -8.46 23.96
CA THR A 419 -2.95 -9.32 24.73
C THR A 419 -2.29 -10.57 25.29
N ARG A 420 -1.10 -10.93 24.79
CA ARG A 420 -0.36 -12.18 25.11
C ARG A 420 -1.15 -13.44 24.77
N GLN A 421 -1.93 -13.39 23.69
CA GLN A 421 -2.78 -14.48 23.24
C GLN A 421 -2.42 -14.87 21.81
N THR A 422 -2.57 -16.15 21.51
CA THR A 422 -2.61 -16.64 20.13
C THR A 422 -4.06 -16.59 19.65
N ARG A 423 -4.31 -15.80 18.60
CA ARG A 423 -5.61 -15.74 17.93
C ARG A 423 -5.87 -17.08 17.23
N ASP A 424 -7.07 -17.63 17.43
CA ASP A 424 -7.52 -18.77 16.64
C ASP A 424 -7.58 -18.39 15.15
N VAL A 425 -7.19 -19.31 14.28
CA VAL A 425 -6.99 -19.03 12.85
C VAL A 425 -8.27 -18.54 12.15
N PHE A 426 -9.46 -18.91 12.62
CA PHE A 426 -10.74 -18.47 12.06
C PHE A 426 -11.44 -17.40 12.88
N PHE A 427 -10.81 -16.95 13.96
CA PHE A 427 -11.36 -15.91 14.82
C PHE A 427 -10.78 -14.54 14.44
N PRO A 428 -11.60 -13.54 14.07
CA PRO A 428 -11.11 -12.22 13.71
C PRO A 428 -10.61 -11.43 14.92
N SER A 429 -9.75 -10.43 14.68
CA SER A 429 -9.40 -9.41 15.66
C SER A 429 -10.63 -8.61 16.11
N TRP A 430 -10.55 -7.94 17.26
CA TRP A 430 -11.68 -7.15 17.79
C TRP A 430 -11.54 -5.66 17.52
N THR A 431 -10.31 -5.17 17.66
CA THR A 431 -9.92 -3.79 17.41
C THR A 431 -8.59 -3.84 16.68
N ASN A 432 -8.03 -2.68 16.33
CA ASN A 432 -6.69 -2.63 15.76
C ASN A 432 -5.58 -3.04 16.73
N ASN A 433 -5.86 -3.23 18.02
CA ASN A 433 -4.85 -3.56 19.05
C ASN A 433 -5.20 -4.80 19.88
N ILE A 434 -6.36 -5.41 19.67
CA ILE A 434 -6.77 -6.63 20.38
C ILE A 434 -6.83 -7.76 19.37
N LEU A 435 -5.90 -8.72 19.51
CA LEU A 435 -5.74 -9.87 18.61
C LEU A 435 -5.43 -9.44 17.17
N CYS A 436 -4.82 -8.28 16.96
CA CYS A 436 -4.27 -7.91 15.66
C CYS A 436 -2.90 -8.55 15.47
N THR A 437 -2.83 -9.52 14.56
CA THR A 437 -1.68 -10.42 14.38
C THR A 437 -1.06 -10.29 12.99
N ILE A 438 0.17 -10.77 12.79
CA ILE A 438 0.90 -10.64 11.51
C ILE A 438 0.14 -11.30 10.36
N CYS A 439 -0.33 -12.54 10.56
CA CYS A 439 -1.36 -13.11 9.71
C CYS A 439 -2.69 -12.44 10.11
N ALA A 440 -3.14 -11.45 9.36
CA ALA A 440 -4.30 -10.66 9.70
C ALA A 440 -5.63 -11.35 9.35
N LEU A 441 -6.61 -11.16 10.22
CA LEU A 441 -8.01 -11.47 10.00
C LEU A 441 -8.86 -10.51 10.84
N TYR A 442 -9.69 -9.70 10.20
CA TYR A 442 -10.54 -8.70 10.83
C TYR A 442 -12.03 -9.06 10.67
N PRO A 443 -12.93 -8.40 11.41
CA PRO A 443 -14.38 -8.61 11.29
C PRO A 443 -14.93 -8.25 9.90
N ASP A 444 -16.11 -8.78 9.60
CA ASP A 444 -16.92 -8.38 8.43
C ASP A 444 -17.49 -6.97 8.59
N PHE A 445 -17.47 -6.20 7.51
CA PHE A 445 -18.13 -4.92 7.36
C PHE A 445 -19.16 -4.99 6.24
N ALA A 446 -20.35 -4.44 6.48
CA ALA A 446 -21.44 -4.43 5.51
C ALA A 446 -21.51 -3.08 4.78
N TYR A 447 -21.66 -3.13 3.47
CA TYR A 447 -21.74 -1.96 2.59
C TYR A 447 -22.93 -2.09 1.64
N LYS A 448 -23.30 -0.95 1.05
CA LYS A 448 -24.30 -0.89 -0.02
C LYS A 448 -23.73 -0.02 -1.14
N ALA A 449 -23.43 -0.64 -2.27
CA ALA A 449 -23.06 0.04 -3.51
C ALA A 449 -24.27 0.17 -4.44
N GLU A 450 -24.08 0.88 -5.56
CA GLU A 450 -25.05 0.89 -6.64
C GLU A 450 -25.20 -0.50 -7.29
N GLU A 451 -26.29 -0.69 -8.03
CA GLU A 451 -26.43 -1.83 -8.92
C GLU A 451 -25.34 -1.79 -10.01
N PRO A 452 -24.76 -2.93 -10.42
CA PRO A 452 -25.21 -4.29 -10.17
C PRO A 452 -24.62 -4.94 -8.89
N VAL A 453 -23.88 -4.20 -8.06
CA VAL A 453 -23.23 -4.75 -6.86
C VAL A 453 -24.22 -4.90 -5.70
N GLY A 454 -25.00 -3.85 -5.44
CA GLY A 454 -26.00 -3.85 -4.38
C GLY A 454 -25.38 -4.00 -2.97
N GLN A 455 -26.00 -4.82 -2.11
CA GLN A 455 -25.51 -5.08 -0.76
C GLN A 455 -24.42 -6.15 -0.76
N PHE A 456 -23.31 -5.86 -0.07
CA PHE A 456 -22.22 -6.82 0.07
C PHE A 456 -21.58 -6.72 1.47
N LYS A 457 -20.81 -7.76 1.81
CA LYS A 457 -19.94 -7.76 2.98
C LYS A 457 -18.49 -7.87 2.50
N ALA A 458 -17.61 -7.14 3.16
CA ALA A 458 -16.17 -7.27 2.96
C ALA A 458 -15.47 -7.33 4.33
N HIS A 459 -14.47 -8.18 4.45
CA HIS A 459 -13.56 -8.27 5.60
C HIS A 459 -12.13 -8.07 5.15
N ILE A 460 -11.28 -7.66 6.10
CA ILE A 460 -9.84 -7.48 5.88
C ILE A 460 -9.12 -8.76 6.29
N ALA A 461 -8.32 -9.29 5.39
CA ALA A 461 -7.34 -10.33 5.68
C ALA A 461 -6.20 -10.25 4.67
N ASN A 462 -5.26 -11.20 4.73
CA ASN A 462 -4.14 -11.21 3.79
C ASN A 462 -4.61 -11.55 2.37
N MET A 463 -4.47 -10.64 1.41
CA MET A 463 -4.78 -10.92 -0.01
C MET A 463 -3.70 -11.77 -0.66
N TRP A 464 -2.43 -11.53 -0.27
CA TRP A 464 -1.28 -12.34 -0.65
C TRP A 464 -0.16 -12.19 0.38
N SER A 465 0.71 -13.19 0.42
CA SER A 465 1.94 -13.17 1.22
C SER A 465 3.12 -13.69 0.42
N MET A 466 4.29 -13.06 0.57
CA MET A 466 5.47 -13.41 -0.22
C MET A 466 6.73 -13.43 0.63
N VAL A 467 7.55 -14.46 0.44
CA VAL A 467 8.95 -14.52 0.87
C VAL A 467 9.83 -14.51 -0.37
N ALA A 468 10.92 -13.76 -0.39
CA ALA A 468 11.82 -13.69 -1.53
C ALA A 468 13.30 -13.70 -1.13
N TYR A 469 14.13 -14.28 -2.01
CA TYR A 469 15.56 -14.03 -2.12
C TYR A 469 15.80 -13.22 -3.40
N PRO A 470 15.79 -11.88 -3.34
CA PRO A 470 15.81 -11.06 -4.55
C PRO A 470 17.06 -11.28 -5.42
N GLU A 471 18.22 -11.58 -4.80
CA GLU A 471 19.48 -11.87 -5.50
C GLU A 471 19.36 -13.04 -6.50
N THR A 472 18.70 -14.12 -6.10
CA THR A 472 18.50 -15.29 -6.97
C THR A 472 17.29 -15.13 -7.88
N GLY A 473 16.32 -14.30 -7.47
CA GLY A 473 15.02 -14.16 -8.11
C GLY A 473 14.00 -15.19 -7.60
N ASP A 474 14.36 -16.01 -6.61
CA ASP A 474 13.44 -16.97 -6.02
C ASP A 474 12.45 -16.27 -5.10
N PHE A 475 11.19 -16.65 -5.20
CA PHE A 475 10.14 -16.21 -4.29
C PHE A 475 9.10 -17.29 -4.05
N TRP A 476 8.50 -17.25 -2.87
CA TRP A 476 7.44 -18.15 -2.43
C TRP A 476 6.20 -17.30 -2.21
N LEU A 477 5.13 -17.61 -2.94
CA LEU A 477 3.90 -16.84 -2.97
C LEU A 477 2.73 -17.65 -2.41
N ALA A 478 2.05 -17.09 -1.41
CA ALA A 478 0.75 -17.53 -0.97
C ALA A 478 -0.32 -16.59 -1.54
N ILE A 479 -1.27 -17.14 -2.29
CA ILE A 479 -2.35 -16.37 -2.96
C ILE A 479 -3.64 -17.19 -3.18
N ASN A 480 -3.60 -18.49 -2.86
CA ASN A 480 -4.64 -19.46 -3.23
C ASN A 480 -5.78 -19.58 -2.19
N ASP A 481 -5.78 -18.75 -1.13
CA ASP A 481 -6.81 -18.71 -0.09
C ASP A 481 -7.00 -17.27 0.44
N PHE A 482 -7.81 -17.08 1.47
CA PHE A 482 -8.03 -15.80 2.15
C PHE A 482 -8.36 -16.03 3.64
N PRO A 483 -7.45 -15.73 4.60
CA PRO A 483 -6.09 -15.21 4.44
C PRO A 483 -5.18 -16.05 3.54
N ALA A 484 -4.37 -15.40 2.71
CA ALA A 484 -3.57 -16.05 1.69
C ALA A 484 -2.64 -17.16 2.22
N GLN A 485 -2.08 -16.97 3.42
CA GLN A 485 -1.18 -17.95 4.05
C GLN A 485 -1.82 -19.33 4.24
N TYR A 486 -3.15 -19.41 4.32
CA TYR A 486 -3.86 -20.67 4.55
C TYR A 486 -3.83 -21.60 3.33
N GLY A 487 -3.64 -21.02 2.13
CA GLY A 487 -3.47 -21.75 0.88
C GLY A 487 -2.07 -22.32 0.67
N GLY A 488 -1.13 -22.06 1.59
CA GLY A 488 0.27 -22.44 1.45
C GLY A 488 1.05 -21.54 0.49
N TYR A 489 2.36 -21.79 0.39
CA TYR A 489 3.29 -20.99 -0.42
C TYR A 489 3.87 -21.83 -1.55
N GLU A 490 3.73 -21.33 -2.77
CA GLU A 490 4.26 -21.95 -3.98
C GLU A 490 5.53 -21.23 -4.45
N GLN A 491 6.57 -21.99 -4.80
CA GLN A 491 7.85 -21.41 -5.23
C GLN A 491 7.80 -21.00 -6.71
N PHE A 492 8.36 -19.84 -7.02
CA PHE A 492 8.59 -19.32 -8.36
C PHE A 492 10.02 -18.77 -8.46
N ASN A 493 10.49 -18.58 -9.69
CA ASN A 493 11.72 -17.86 -9.97
C ASN A 493 11.46 -16.78 -11.04
N LEU A 494 11.79 -15.52 -10.73
CA LEU A 494 11.55 -14.39 -11.61
C LEU A 494 12.29 -14.53 -12.94
N LYS A 495 13.56 -14.96 -12.92
CA LYS A 495 14.39 -15.06 -14.12
C LYS A 495 13.81 -16.12 -15.07
N GLU A 496 13.38 -17.26 -14.53
CA GLU A 496 12.68 -18.29 -15.30
C GLU A 496 11.36 -17.77 -15.90
N LEU A 497 10.56 -17.02 -15.13
CA LEU A 497 9.30 -16.45 -15.62
C LEU A 497 9.51 -15.42 -16.75
N LEU A 498 10.59 -14.63 -16.69
CA LEU A 498 10.98 -13.67 -17.73
C LEU A 498 11.48 -14.34 -19.01
N GLU A 499 12.15 -15.49 -18.91
CA GLU A 499 12.73 -16.24 -20.03
C GLU A 499 11.76 -17.24 -20.68
N ARG A 500 10.71 -17.65 -19.96
CA ARG A 500 9.72 -18.63 -20.44
C ARG A 500 9.07 -18.14 -21.74
N ARG A 501 8.96 -19.03 -22.72
CA ARG A 501 8.34 -18.71 -24.02
C ARG A 501 6.87 -18.33 -23.84
N TYR A 502 6.41 -17.38 -24.65
CA TYR A 502 4.99 -17.12 -24.86
C TYR A 502 4.46 -18.25 -25.74
N VAL A 503 3.45 -18.97 -25.23
CA VAL A 503 2.83 -20.13 -25.91
C VAL A 503 1.41 -19.77 -26.26
#